data_AF-B6HRN5-F1
#
_entry.id   AF-B6HRN5-F1
#
_cell.length_a   1.000
_cell.length_b   1.000
_cell.length_c   1.000
_cell.angle_alpha   90.00
_cell.angle_beta   90.00
_cell.angle_gamma   90.00
#
_symmetry.space_group_name_H-M   'P 1'
#
loop_
_entity.id
_entity.type
_entity.pdbx_description
1 polymer ?
#
loop_
_entity_poly.entity_id
_entity_poly.type
_entity_poly.pdbx_seq_one_letter_code
_entity_poly.pdbx_strand_id
1 'polypeptide(L)'
;MFQLRSIFLIALSCAHLVSSHPLLNRANYDKAGDSHWVNIWTTMPQLVEPANLPPIPFNGSTAVFGNTTIRQTLQVSLAAQEIRIRLSNAFGPNELKITNVTIGLPERQRVGVSGLQTKTLKTVTFNGGPDVDIPNGGMVVSDPIKFPVKAQSAVMISMYLAEGQHGFAITGHPGSRTTSYLAFGDWTGAKNLTDSSVQSTDHWYFVSGVEARLPSKSSGWPDLLLARMQKHEPTSNIAVLNQAAGGNRILQDGLGPNVISRLDRDVLAQSGAEIEKKLVAAYEQIATRVHALGIPLFGATITPFGSSASSDYVQPYSSPEREKTRQQINKFIRQSGVFDAVLDFDRVLRDPQVPSQLLKQYDIGDHLHPSVAGYQALADYFPLGLFE
;
A
#
# COMPACT_ATOMS: atom_id res chain seq x y z
N MET A 1 18.53 -27.84 -11.18
CA MET A 1 17.22 -27.55 -11.80
C MET A 1 16.27 -27.20 -10.66
N PHE A 2 16.25 -25.93 -10.24
CA PHE A 2 15.48 -25.46 -9.10
C PHE A 2 14.08 -25.06 -9.56
N GLN A 3 13.03 -25.77 -9.13
CA GLN A 3 11.64 -25.31 -9.32
C GLN A 3 11.29 -24.30 -8.22
N LEU A 4 11.54 -23.01 -8.44
CA LEU A 4 10.96 -21.95 -7.60
C LEU A 4 9.48 -21.75 -8.01
N ARG A 5 8.55 -22.09 -7.12
CA ARG A 5 7.09 -21.93 -7.35
C ARG A 5 6.53 -20.58 -6.87
N SER A 6 7.36 -19.69 -6.33
CA SER A 6 6.94 -18.38 -5.83
C SER A 6 8.14 -17.43 -5.78
N ILE A 7 7.99 -16.20 -6.29
CA ILE A 7 9.04 -15.18 -6.25
C ILE A 7 8.48 -13.95 -5.54
N PHE A 8 9.23 -13.48 -4.55
CA PHE A 8 8.94 -12.23 -3.86
C PHE A 8 9.54 -11.05 -4.64
N LEU A 9 8.71 -10.30 -5.36
CA LEU A 9 9.12 -8.99 -5.85
C LEU A 9 8.85 -7.94 -4.77
N ILE A 10 9.91 -7.48 -4.10
CA ILE A 10 9.86 -6.25 -3.31
C ILE A 10 9.96 -5.08 -4.29
N ALA A 11 8.84 -4.70 -4.90
CA ALA A 11 8.75 -3.44 -5.63
C ALA A 11 8.69 -2.29 -4.60
N LEU A 12 9.67 -1.39 -4.58
CA LEU A 12 9.50 -0.08 -3.94
C LEU A 12 8.88 0.86 -4.98
N SER A 13 7.56 0.97 -5.01
CA SER A 13 6.86 1.96 -5.85
C SER A 13 5.89 2.80 -5.04
N CYS A 14 5.97 4.12 -5.26
CA CYS A 14 5.08 5.14 -4.71
C CYS A 14 3.72 5.18 -5.46
N ALA A 15 2.71 5.75 -4.81
CA ALA A 15 1.27 5.59 -5.06
C ALA A 15 0.71 6.20 -6.37
N HIS A 16 -0.41 5.65 -6.87
CA HIS A 16 -1.09 6.05 -8.12
C HIS A 16 -2.23 7.07 -7.92
N LEU A 17 -2.32 8.06 -8.82
CA LEU A 17 -3.50 8.88 -9.13
C LEU A 17 -3.87 8.66 -10.61
N VAL A 18 -5.09 8.18 -10.90
CA VAL A 18 -5.58 7.97 -12.27
C VAL A 18 -6.46 9.15 -12.70
N SER A 19 -6.10 9.77 -13.83
CA SER A 19 -6.94 10.73 -14.55
C SER A 19 -7.92 9.99 -15.48
N SER A 20 -9.17 10.43 -15.46
CA SER A 20 -10.28 9.86 -16.24
C SER A 20 -10.36 10.45 -17.66
N HIS A 21 -10.54 9.60 -18.67
CA HIS A 21 -11.24 9.96 -19.91
C HIS A 21 -12.34 8.94 -20.22
N PRO A 22 -13.52 9.35 -20.74
CA PRO A 22 -14.70 8.50 -20.77
C PRO A 22 -14.97 7.83 -22.13
N LEU A 23 -15.78 6.76 -22.04
CA LEU A 23 -16.59 6.06 -23.06
C LEU A 23 -15.88 5.00 -23.94
N LEU A 24 -16.23 3.71 -23.77
CA LEU A 24 -17.36 3.10 -24.48
C LEU A 24 -17.62 1.62 -24.09
N ASN A 25 -18.91 1.37 -23.86
CA ASN A 25 -19.73 0.15 -24.03
C ASN A 25 -19.50 -1.18 -23.29
N ARG A 26 -20.63 -1.62 -22.72
CA ARG A 26 -20.97 -2.91 -22.09
C ARG A 26 -20.98 -4.05 -23.11
N ALA A 27 -20.31 -5.15 -22.80
CA ALA A 27 -20.82 -6.54 -22.83
C ALA A 27 -19.64 -7.50 -22.60
N ASN A 28 -19.89 -8.57 -21.84
CA ASN A 28 -18.98 -9.70 -21.53
C ASN A 28 -17.96 -9.48 -20.39
N TYR A 29 -18.45 -9.54 -19.15
CA TYR A 29 -17.62 -9.72 -17.95
C TYR A 29 -17.88 -11.06 -17.24
N ASP A 30 -18.17 -12.13 -18.00
CA ASP A 30 -18.39 -13.47 -17.43
C ASP A 30 -17.52 -14.54 -18.11
N LYS A 31 -16.20 -14.42 -17.97
CA LYS A 31 -15.30 -15.58 -17.95
C LYS A 31 -14.45 -15.51 -16.69
N ALA A 32 -14.61 -16.50 -15.83
CA ALA A 32 -14.05 -16.58 -14.48
C ALA A 32 -12.50 -16.66 -14.38
N GLY A 33 -11.76 -16.30 -15.43
CA GLY A 33 -10.30 -16.33 -15.48
C GLY A 33 -9.60 -14.97 -15.66
N ASP A 34 -10.33 -13.88 -15.94
CA ASP A 34 -9.72 -12.60 -16.38
C ASP A 34 -9.72 -11.50 -15.32
N SER A 35 -9.86 -11.83 -14.03
CA SER A 35 -9.88 -10.82 -12.96
C SER A 35 -9.03 -11.23 -11.77
N HIS A 36 -8.32 -10.28 -11.16
CA HIS A 36 -7.53 -10.49 -9.95
C HIS A 36 -7.80 -9.39 -8.92
N TRP A 37 -7.40 -9.64 -7.67
CA TRP A 37 -7.50 -8.67 -6.59
C TRP A 37 -6.31 -7.73 -6.62
N VAL A 38 -6.58 -6.43 -6.66
CA VAL A 38 -5.58 -5.35 -6.69
C VAL A 38 -5.83 -4.41 -5.52
N ASN A 39 -4.79 -4.01 -4.79
CA ASN A 39 -4.90 -2.99 -3.76
C ASN A 39 -5.25 -1.63 -4.41
N ILE A 40 -6.41 -1.09 -4.05
CA ILE A 40 -6.88 0.26 -4.47
C ILE A 40 -6.76 1.28 -3.34
N TRP A 41 -6.45 0.83 -2.13
CA TRP A 41 -5.99 1.64 -1.02
C TRP A 41 -5.19 0.73 -0.08
N THR A 42 -4.14 1.24 0.54
CA THR A 42 -3.42 0.53 1.59
C THR A 42 -2.83 1.52 2.58
N THR A 43 -2.66 1.06 3.80
CA THR A 43 -1.83 1.73 4.79
C THR A 43 -0.88 0.73 5.42
N MET A 44 0.30 1.19 5.84
CA MET A 44 1.20 0.29 6.57
C MET A 44 0.69 0.06 7.99
N PRO A 45 0.56 -1.20 8.42
CA PRO A 45 0.41 -1.54 9.82
C PRO A 45 1.63 -1.04 10.60
N GLN A 46 1.41 -0.37 11.72
CA GLN A 46 2.42 -0.02 12.72
C GLN A 46 1.94 -0.45 14.10
N LEU A 47 2.91 -0.77 14.97
CA LEU A 47 2.67 -0.73 16.40
C LEU A 47 2.36 0.72 16.77
N VAL A 48 1.17 0.96 17.30
CA VAL A 48 0.80 2.29 17.78
C VAL A 48 1.60 2.59 19.04
N GLU A 49 2.47 3.59 18.96
CA GLU A 49 3.24 4.08 20.09
C GLU A 49 2.31 4.65 21.18
N PRO A 50 2.71 4.62 22.47
CA PRO A 50 1.86 5.12 23.56
C PRO A 50 1.32 6.55 23.36
N ALA A 51 2.10 7.43 22.74
CA ALA A 51 1.71 8.81 22.45
C ALA A 51 0.67 8.93 21.32
N ASN A 52 0.53 7.90 20.50
CA ASN A 52 -0.37 7.82 19.34
C ASN A 52 -1.57 6.89 19.59
N LEU A 53 -1.74 6.41 20.83
CA LEU A 53 -2.94 5.69 21.24
C LEU A 53 -4.20 6.56 21.05
N PRO A 54 -5.38 5.96 20.85
CA PRO A 54 -6.60 6.74 20.76
C PRO A 54 -6.82 7.56 22.02
N PRO A 55 -7.46 8.74 21.91
CA PRO A 55 -7.63 9.64 23.05
C PRO A 55 -8.50 9.00 24.14
N ILE A 56 -8.27 9.39 25.39
CA ILE A 56 -9.16 9.05 26.53
C ILE A 56 -10.58 9.50 26.17
N PRO A 57 -11.62 8.67 26.33
CA PRO A 57 -11.65 7.42 27.10
C PRO A 57 -11.43 6.12 26.30
N PHE A 58 -10.98 6.19 25.04
CA PHE A 58 -10.86 5.04 24.15
C PHE A 58 -9.58 4.20 24.35
N ASN A 59 -8.65 4.63 25.21
CA ASN A 59 -7.45 3.89 25.63
C ASN A 59 -7.53 3.45 27.11
N GLY A 60 -8.60 2.73 27.45
CA GLY A 60 -8.91 2.30 28.83
C GLY A 60 -7.80 1.48 29.51
N SER A 61 -7.95 1.25 30.82
CA SER A 61 -6.89 0.67 31.67
C SER A 61 -6.51 -0.78 31.34
N THR A 62 -7.41 -1.55 30.71
CA THR A 62 -7.20 -2.97 30.39
C THR A 62 -7.36 -3.29 28.91
N ALA A 63 -8.05 -2.44 28.16
CA ALA A 63 -8.30 -2.61 26.74
C ALA A 63 -8.41 -1.26 26.03
N VAL A 64 -7.97 -1.25 24.77
CA VAL A 64 -8.12 -0.13 23.85
C VAL A 64 -9.35 -0.39 22.97
N PHE A 65 -10.17 0.64 22.75
CA PHE A 65 -11.43 0.57 21.98
C PHE A 65 -12.50 -0.38 22.55
N GLY A 66 -12.53 -0.61 23.87
CA GLY A 66 -13.63 -1.34 24.51
C GLY A 66 -14.98 -0.66 24.26
N ASN A 67 -16.01 -1.43 23.90
CA ASN A 67 -17.35 -0.95 23.51
C ASN A 67 -17.31 0.23 22.52
N THR A 68 -16.45 0.19 21.49
CA THR A 68 -16.19 1.35 20.63
C THR A 68 -16.49 1.08 19.16
N THR A 69 -17.20 2.02 18.54
CA THR A 69 -17.22 2.17 17.08
C THR A 69 -16.06 3.05 16.63
N ILE A 70 -15.26 2.55 15.70
CA ILE A 70 -14.19 3.26 15.00
C ILE A 70 -14.69 3.51 13.57
N ARG A 71 -14.86 4.78 13.18
CA ARG A 71 -15.34 5.19 11.86
C ARG A 71 -14.24 5.93 11.11
N GLN A 72 -13.82 5.35 10.00
CA GLN A 72 -12.64 5.76 9.26
C GLN A 72 -12.99 6.00 7.80
N THR A 73 -12.39 7.02 7.20
CA THR A 73 -12.56 7.29 5.77
C THR A 73 -11.25 7.08 5.03
N LEU A 74 -11.36 6.55 3.82
CA LEU A 74 -10.23 6.19 2.97
C LEU A 74 -10.48 6.73 1.56
N GLN A 75 -9.42 7.16 0.89
CA GLN A 75 -9.49 7.63 -0.49
C GLN A 75 -9.02 6.51 -1.42
N VAL A 76 -9.92 5.88 -2.17
CA VAL A 76 -9.54 4.79 -3.09
C VAL A 76 -9.01 5.34 -4.42
N SER A 77 -7.99 4.69 -4.98
CA SER A 77 -7.30 5.15 -6.18
C SER A 77 -8.01 4.76 -7.48
N LEU A 78 -8.66 3.59 -7.53
CA LEU A 78 -9.29 3.03 -8.72
C LEU A 78 -10.80 2.82 -8.57
N ALA A 79 -11.50 2.85 -9.70
CA ALA A 79 -12.90 2.44 -9.77
C ALA A 79 -13.01 0.91 -9.73
N ALA A 80 -14.05 0.41 -9.07
CA ALA A 80 -14.31 -1.03 -8.98
C ALA A 80 -15.80 -1.28 -8.82
N GLN A 81 -16.27 -2.48 -9.19
CA GLN A 81 -17.63 -2.94 -8.93
C GLN A 81 -17.71 -3.85 -7.69
N GLU A 82 -16.60 -4.52 -7.38
CA GLU A 82 -16.48 -5.45 -6.27
C GLU A 82 -15.16 -5.18 -5.55
N ILE A 83 -15.23 -5.08 -4.23
CA ILE A 83 -14.08 -4.80 -3.36
C ILE A 83 -14.05 -5.79 -2.19
N ARG A 84 -12.93 -5.86 -1.48
CA ARG A 84 -12.81 -6.53 -0.18
C ARG A 84 -11.85 -5.77 0.73
N ILE A 85 -11.99 -5.96 2.03
CA ILE A 85 -11.27 -5.18 3.04
C ILE A 85 -10.25 -6.07 3.74
N ARG A 86 -9.04 -5.54 3.95
CA ARG A 86 -7.99 -6.17 4.76
C ARG A 86 -7.95 -5.54 6.13
N LEU A 87 -8.12 -6.36 7.17
CA LEU A 87 -7.96 -5.97 8.57
C LEU A 87 -6.74 -6.69 9.17
N SER A 88 -5.99 -6.01 10.03
CA SER A 88 -4.69 -6.46 10.54
C SER A 88 -4.63 -6.34 12.05
N ASN A 89 -4.14 -7.42 12.67
CA ASN A 89 -3.77 -7.51 14.07
C ASN A 89 -2.25 -7.80 14.21
N ALA A 90 -1.44 -7.29 13.28
CA ALA A 90 0.00 -7.57 13.19
C ALA A 90 0.77 -7.28 14.49
N PHE A 91 0.31 -6.32 15.29
CA PHE A 91 0.98 -5.88 16.53
C PHE A 91 0.16 -6.12 17.80
N GLY A 92 -1.05 -6.67 17.70
CA GLY A 92 -1.86 -6.93 18.89
C GLY A 92 -1.36 -8.17 19.64
N PRO A 93 -1.28 -8.12 20.98
CA PRO A 93 -0.68 -9.18 21.78
C PRO A 93 -1.61 -10.38 22.00
N ASN A 94 -2.89 -10.25 21.63
CA ASN A 94 -3.91 -11.29 21.72
C ASN A 94 -4.85 -11.21 20.53
N GLU A 95 -5.77 -12.17 20.44
CA GLU A 95 -6.84 -12.19 19.46
C GLU A 95 -7.63 -10.87 19.48
N LEU A 96 -7.83 -10.30 18.30
CA LEU A 96 -8.64 -9.10 18.09
C LEU A 96 -10.02 -9.53 17.62
N LYS A 97 -11.03 -9.27 18.44
CA LYS A 97 -12.44 -9.52 18.11
C LYS A 97 -13.09 -8.25 17.58
N ILE A 98 -13.55 -8.29 16.33
CA ILE A 98 -14.32 -7.21 15.73
C ILE A 98 -15.75 -7.72 15.55
N THR A 99 -16.69 -7.15 16.30
CA THR A 99 -18.06 -7.63 16.43
C THR A 99 -18.93 -7.29 15.23
N ASN A 100 -18.66 -6.18 14.56
CA ASN A 100 -19.42 -5.76 13.39
C ASN A 100 -18.57 -4.84 12.51
N VAL A 101 -18.65 -5.02 11.19
CA VAL A 101 -17.96 -4.16 10.22
C VAL A 101 -18.94 -3.73 9.14
N THR A 102 -18.93 -2.44 8.81
CA THR A 102 -19.73 -1.88 7.73
C THR A 102 -18.88 -1.03 6.80
N ILE A 103 -19.32 -0.94 5.54
CA ILE A 103 -18.79 -0.03 4.55
C ILE A 103 -19.92 0.82 3.95
N GLY A 104 -19.61 2.07 3.64
CA GLY A 104 -20.51 2.97 2.94
C GLY A 104 -19.75 4.13 2.32
N LEU A 105 -20.49 5.02 1.67
CA LEU A 105 -19.93 6.25 1.14
C LEU A 105 -20.09 7.39 2.16
N PRO A 106 -19.03 8.19 2.42
CA PRO A 106 -19.14 9.33 3.31
C PRO A 106 -20.02 10.42 2.70
N GLU A 107 -20.66 11.23 3.53
CA GLU A 107 -21.39 12.42 3.10
C GLU A 107 -20.47 13.32 2.26
N ARG A 108 -21.03 13.89 1.18
CA ARG A 108 -20.31 14.78 0.26
C ARG A 108 -19.08 14.15 -0.42
N GLN A 109 -18.86 12.83 -0.34
CA GLN A 109 -17.72 12.14 -0.94
C GLN A 109 -16.36 12.70 -0.47
N ARG A 110 -16.25 13.01 0.82
CA ARG A 110 -15.01 13.55 1.42
C ARG A 110 -14.46 12.61 2.48
N VAL A 111 -13.14 12.58 2.59
CA VAL A 111 -12.45 12.00 3.75
C VAL A 111 -12.52 12.95 4.96
N GLY A 112 -12.30 12.44 6.15
CA GLY A 112 -12.29 13.20 7.41
C GLY A 112 -13.66 13.62 7.91
N VAL A 113 -14.74 12.93 7.54
CA VAL A 113 -16.11 13.24 7.98
C VAL A 113 -16.75 12.05 8.68
N SER A 114 -17.63 12.33 9.66
CA SER A 114 -18.39 11.30 10.39
C SER A 114 -19.71 10.91 9.71
N GLY A 115 -20.17 11.72 8.76
CA GLY A 115 -21.43 11.52 8.05
C GLY A 115 -21.36 10.41 7.00
N LEU A 116 -22.37 9.55 7.01
CA LEU A 116 -22.57 8.39 6.14
C LEU A 116 -23.78 8.61 5.22
N GLN A 117 -23.62 8.26 3.94
CA GLN A 117 -24.73 8.10 3.01
C GLN A 117 -25.40 6.73 3.26
N THR A 118 -26.37 6.68 4.18
CA THR A 118 -26.97 5.42 4.67
C THR A 118 -27.54 4.52 3.56
N LYS A 119 -28.00 5.08 2.43
CA LYS A 119 -28.46 4.30 1.25
C LYS A 119 -27.37 3.43 0.62
N THR A 120 -26.10 3.71 0.90
CA THR A 120 -24.95 2.98 0.36
C THR A 120 -24.43 1.93 1.34
N LEU A 121 -24.91 1.93 2.60
CA LEU A 121 -24.41 1.08 3.65
C LEU A 121 -24.51 -0.42 3.29
N LYS A 122 -23.42 -1.13 3.53
CA LYS A 122 -23.31 -2.58 3.42
C LYS A 122 -22.61 -3.12 4.67
N THR A 123 -23.11 -4.25 5.18
CA THR A 123 -22.35 -5.07 6.12
C THR A 123 -21.19 -5.72 5.40
N VAL A 124 -20.03 -5.73 6.05
CA VAL A 124 -18.82 -6.43 5.61
C VAL A 124 -18.81 -7.76 6.33
N THR A 125 -18.65 -8.85 5.59
CA THR A 125 -18.70 -10.21 6.15
C THR A 125 -17.36 -10.93 6.07
N PHE A 126 -17.16 -11.89 6.97
CA PHE A 126 -16.04 -12.79 7.01
C PHE A 126 -16.58 -14.21 7.16
N ASN A 127 -16.40 -15.06 6.14
CA ASN A 127 -16.99 -16.39 6.09
C ASN A 127 -18.53 -16.36 6.30
N GLY A 128 -19.18 -15.33 5.76
CA GLY A 128 -20.62 -15.09 5.87
C GLY A 128 -21.11 -14.43 7.15
N GLY A 129 -20.28 -14.30 8.20
CA GLY A 129 -20.61 -13.64 9.47
C GLY A 129 -20.24 -12.15 9.48
N PRO A 130 -20.92 -11.29 10.27
CA PRO A 130 -20.59 -9.86 10.39
C PRO A 130 -19.40 -9.58 11.31
N ASP A 131 -19.02 -10.56 12.13
CA ASP A 131 -17.93 -10.55 13.08
C ASP A 131 -16.69 -11.29 12.55
N VAL A 132 -15.54 -11.01 13.16
CA VAL A 132 -14.30 -11.71 12.85
C VAL A 132 -13.33 -11.70 14.03
N ASP A 133 -12.71 -12.85 14.25
CA ASP A 133 -11.60 -13.03 15.18
C ASP A 133 -10.28 -13.05 14.40
N ILE A 134 -9.35 -12.15 14.75
CA ILE A 134 -8.05 -12.05 14.09
C ILE A 134 -6.96 -12.44 15.11
N PRO A 135 -6.26 -13.58 14.91
CA PRO A 135 -5.20 -14.01 15.81
C PRO A 135 -4.12 -12.94 16.02
N ASN A 136 -3.39 -13.01 17.14
CA ASN A 136 -2.17 -12.19 17.35
C ASN A 136 -1.23 -12.34 16.14
N GLY A 137 -0.75 -11.20 15.61
CA GLY A 137 0.14 -11.17 14.45
C GLY A 137 -0.58 -11.43 13.13
N GLY A 138 -1.88 -11.72 13.17
CA GLY A 138 -2.67 -12.15 12.03
C GLY A 138 -3.19 -11.00 11.18
N MET A 139 -3.74 -11.38 10.03
CA MET A 139 -4.59 -10.51 9.23
C MET A 139 -5.75 -11.32 8.65
N VAL A 140 -6.82 -10.64 8.29
CA VAL A 140 -7.97 -11.24 7.62
C VAL A 140 -8.36 -10.40 6.41
N VAL A 141 -8.98 -11.06 5.45
CA VAL A 141 -9.58 -10.43 4.27
C VAL A 141 -11.07 -10.74 4.30
N SER A 142 -11.91 -9.72 4.10
CA SER A 142 -13.36 -9.92 4.03
C SER A 142 -13.78 -10.77 2.84
N ASP A 143 -14.99 -11.29 2.91
CA ASP A 143 -15.70 -11.77 1.72
C ASP A 143 -15.82 -10.64 0.67
N PRO A 144 -15.96 -10.96 -0.62
CA PRO A 144 -16.19 -9.96 -1.67
C PRO A 144 -17.48 -9.17 -1.45
N ILE A 145 -17.40 -7.85 -1.62
CA ILE A 145 -18.49 -6.90 -1.45
C ILE A 145 -18.82 -6.26 -2.79
N LYS A 146 -20.04 -6.46 -3.29
CA LYS A 146 -20.56 -5.72 -4.46
C LYS A 146 -20.85 -4.28 -4.07
N PHE A 147 -19.81 -3.46 -4.09
CA PHE A 147 -19.82 -2.07 -3.66
C PHE A 147 -19.12 -1.20 -4.72
N PRO A 148 -19.89 -0.64 -5.68
CA PRO A 148 -19.32 0.16 -6.73
C PRO A 148 -18.68 1.44 -6.19
N VAL A 149 -17.41 1.64 -6.49
CA VAL A 149 -16.65 2.84 -6.15
C VAL A 149 -16.12 3.51 -7.41
N LYS A 150 -16.00 4.84 -7.37
CA LYS A 150 -15.35 5.60 -8.44
C LYS A 150 -13.86 5.72 -8.13
N ALA A 151 -13.04 5.90 -9.15
CA ALA A 151 -11.65 6.29 -8.94
C ALA A 151 -11.61 7.62 -8.16
N GLN A 152 -10.68 7.75 -7.23
CA GLN A 152 -10.53 8.94 -6.39
C GLN A 152 -11.80 9.27 -5.60
N SER A 153 -12.58 8.26 -5.21
CA SER A 153 -13.71 8.46 -4.30
C SER A 153 -13.34 8.08 -2.87
N ALA A 154 -14.03 8.70 -1.92
CA ALA A 154 -13.89 8.35 -0.52
C ALA A 154 -14.83 7.18 -0.18
N VAL A 155 -14.35 6.24 0.62
CA VAL A 155 -15.14 5.19 1.26
C VAL A 155 -15.05 5.35 2.78
N MET A 156 -16.08 4.90 3.48
CA MET A 156 -16.15 4.92 4.94
C MET A 156 -16.26 3.48 5.44
N ILE A 157 -15.35 3.08 6.32
CA ILE A 157 -15.38 1.79 7.01
C ILE A 157 -15.64 2.08 8.49
N SER A 158 -16.67 1.46 9.06
CA SER A 158 -16.92 1.48 10.50
C SER A 158 -16.72 0.08 11.07
N MET A 159 -16.03 -0.02 12.20
CA MET A 159 -15.83 -1.26 12.94
C MET A 159 -16.33 -1.07 14.36
N TYR A 160 -17.08 -2.01 14.89
CA TYR A 160 -17.47 -2.04 16.30
C TYR A 160 -16.71 -3.14 17.03
N LEU A 161 -16.06 -2.77 18.13
CA LEU A 161 -15.34 -3.67 19.02
C LEU A 161 -16.08 -3.67 20.36
N ALA A 162 -16.84 -4.74 20.66
CA ALA A 162 -17.56 -4.83 21.93
C ALA A 162 -16.59 -4.93 23.12
N GLU A 163 -15.54 -5.73 22.99
CA GLU A 163 -14.54 -5.98 24.04
C GLU A 163 -13.28 -5.09 23.90
N GLY A 164 -13.00 -4.60 22.68
CA GLY A 164 -11.76 -3.89 22.36
C GLY A 164 -10.58 -4.84 22.16
N GLN A 165 -9.38 -4.27 21.99
CA GLN A 165 -8.12 -5.03 22.05
C GLN A 165 -7.62 -5.02 23.49
N HIS A 166 -7.41 -6.20 24.09
CA HIS A 166 -6.81 -6.28 25.42
C HIS A 166 -5.31 -5.92 25.37
N GLY A 167 -4.87 -5.10 26.32
CA GLY A 167 -3.53 -4.52 26.32
C GLY A 167 -3.40 -3.29 25.40
N PHE A 168 -2.20 -2.71 25.39
CA PHE A 168 -1.96 -1.39 24.76
C PHE A 168 -1.19 -1.47 23.44
N ALA A 169 -0.70 -2.64 23.05
CA ALA A 169 -0.12 -2.83 21.74
C ALA A 169 -1.25 -3.08 20.74
N ILE A 170 -1.45 -2.15 19.81
CA ILE A 170 -2.48 -2.24 18.77
C ILE A 170 -1.89 -1.96 17.39
N THR A 171 -2.57 -2.46 16.36
CA THR A 171 -2.23 -2.17 14.97
C THR A 171 -2.91 -0.88 14.51
N GLY A 172 -2.14 0.06 13.97
CA GLY A 172 -2.68 1.30 13.42
C GLY A 172 -1.71 2.04 12.51
N HIS A 173 -2.06 3.28 12.21
CA HIS A 173 -1.32 4.19 11.35
C HIS A 173 -1.55 5.63 11.82
N PRO A 174 -0.63 6.19 12.62
CA PRO A 174 -0.76 7.55 13.15
C PRO A 174 -0.70 8.68 12.11
N GLY A 175 -0.15 8.41 10.92
CA GLY A 175 0.06 9.41 9.87
C GLY A 175 -1.07 9.51 8.84
N SER A 176 -2.32 9.27 9.23
CA SER A 176 -3.41 9.01 8.26
C SER A 176 -3.77 10.21 7.37
N ARG A 177 -3.43 11.43 7.81
CA ARG A 177 -3.77 12.70 7.14
C ARG A 177 -5.27 12.84 6.85
N THR A 178 -6.10 12.12 7.61
CA THR A 178 -7.54 12.18 7.60
C THR A 178 -8.08 11.90 8.99
N THR A 179 -9.29 12.36 9.26
CA THR A 179 -9.88 12.24 10.60
C THR A 179 -10.73 10.97 10.70
N SER A 180 -10.40 10.14 11.68
CA SER A 180 -11.24 9.05 12.16
C SER A 180 -12.05 9.51 13.36
N TYR A 181 -13.26 8.96 13.51
CA TYR A 181 -14.15 9.27 14.61
C TYR A 181 -14.43 8.04 15.46
N LEU A 182 -14.55 8.27 16.77
CA LEU A 182 -14.71 7.25 17.79
C LEU A 182 -15.98 7.55 18.58
N ALA A 183 -16.77 6.54 18.92
CA ALA A 183 -17.93 6.67 19.81
C ALA A 183 -18.19 5.36 20.55
N PHE A 184 -18.65 5.44 21.79
CA PHE A 184 -19.08 4.25 22.54
C PHE A 184 -20.40 3.68 22.00
N GLY A 185 -20.52 2.35 21.99
CA GLY A 185 -21.65 1.60 21.42
C GLY A 185 -21.48 1.27 19.93
N ASP A 186 -22.37 0.43 19.40
CA ASP A 186 -22.40 0.10 17.96
C ASP A 186 -23.17 1.17 17.17
N TRP A 187 -22.41 2.05 16.52
CA TRP A 187 -22.89 3.08 15.62
C TRP A 187 -22.56 2.77 14.15
N THR A 188 -22.13 1.56 13.82
CA THR A 188 -21.63 1.19 12.48
C THR A 188 -22.63 1.47 11.36
N GLY A 189 -23.94 1.39 11.64
CA GLY A 189 -25.01 1.71 10.69
C GLY A 189 -25.55 3.15 10.74
N ALA A 190 -25.12 3.96 11.70
CA ALA A 190 -25.70 5.28 11.94
C ALA A 190 -25.26 6.33 10.92
N LYS A 191 -26.17 7.21 10.51
CA LYS A 191 -25.89 8.32 9.59
C LYS A 191 -24.77 9.22 10.09
N ASN A 192 -24.75 9.55 11.38
CA ASN A 192 -23.71 10.32 12.05
C ASN A 192 -23.41 9.66 13.39
N LEU A 193 -22.27 10.01 13.99
CA LEU A 193 -22.00 9.71 15.39
C LEU A 193 -22.46 10.91 16.22
N THR A 194 -23.43 10.70 17.11
CA THR A 194 -24.05 11.77 17.91
C THR A 194 -24.01 11.51 19.40
N ASP A 195 -23.31 10.45 19.82
CA ASP A 195 -23.10 10.14 21.23
C ASP A 195 -22.29 11.24 21.93
N SER A 196 -22.47 11.40 23.24
CA SER A 196 -21.68 12.37 24.00
C SER A 196 -20.20 12.00 24.10
N SER A 197 -19.84 10.73 23.87
CA SER A 197 -18.46 10.25 23.83
C SER A 197 -17.73 10.53 22.53
N VAL A 198 -18.38 11.11 21.51
CA VAL A 198 -17.78 11.29 20.19
C VAL A 198 -16.46 12.05 20.29
N GLN A 199 -15.39 11.42 19.83
CA GLN A 199 -14.09 12.07 19.65
C GLN A 199 -13.54 11.78 18.26
N SER A 200 -12.46 12.48 17.92
CA SER A 200 -11.77 12.31 16.66
C SER A 200 -10.27 12.21 16.85
N THR A 201 -9.61 11.53 15.93
CA THR A 201 -8.16 11.40 15.88
C THR A 201 -7.70 11.23 14.44
N ASP A 202 -6.53 11.74 14.09
CA ASP A 202 -6.01 11.67 12.72
C ASP A 202 -5.22 10.37 12.47
N HIS A 203 -5.82 9.24 12.86
CA HIS A 203 -5.20 7.91 12.82
C HIS A 203 -6.13 6.92 12.11
N TRP A 204 -5.57 5.93 11.41
CA TRP A 204 -6.31 4.70 11.07
C TRP A 204 -5.92 3.59 12.04
N TYR A 205 -6.87 2.74 12.40
CA TYR A 205 -6.70 1.57 13.25
C TYR A 205 -7.22 0.35 12.51
N PHE A 206 -6.51 -0.77 12.64
CA PHE A 206 -6.83 -2.12 12.15
C PHE A 206 -7.08 -2.30 10.64
N VAL A 207 -7.56 -1.31 9.89
CA VAL A 207 -7.69 -1.38 8.43
C VAL A 207 -6.31 -1.22 7.78
N SER A 208 -5.96 -2.16 6.90
CA SER A 208 -4.64 -2.21 6.24
C SER A 208 -4.72 -2.18 4.72
N GLY A 209 -5.90 -2.44 4.15
CA GLY A 209 -6.09 -2.38 2.70
C GLY A 209 -7.55 -2.45 2.25
N VAL A 210 -7.78 -1.95 1.05
CA VAL A 210 -8.99 -2.18 0.24
C VAL A 210 -8.53 -2.72 -1.09
N GLU A 211 -9.04 -3.88 -1.46
CA GLU A 211 -8.75 -4.51 -2.74
C GLU A 211 -9.96 -4.44 -3.66
N ALA A 212 -9.72 -4.22 -4.95
CA ALA A 212 -10.72 -4.31 -6.00
C ALA A 212 -10.51 -5.57 -6.82
N ARG A 213 -11.62 -6.18 -7.24
CA ARG A 213 -11.60 -7.18 -8.31
C ARG A 213 -11.58 -6.46 -9.64
N LEU A 214 -10.41 -6.42 -10.28
CA LEU A 214 -10.20 -5.73 -11.55
C LEU A 214 -9.88 -6.73 -12.66
N PRO A 215 -10.21 -6.41 -13.93
CA PRO A 215 -9.74 -7.19 -15.06
C PRO A 215 -8.22 -7.26 -15.06
N SER A 216 -7.64 -8.38 -15.50
CA SER A 216 -6.20 -8.60 -15.59
C SER A 216 -5.47 -7.71 -16.61
N LYS A 217 -6.16 -6.71 -17.18
CA LYS A 217 -5.61 -5.63 -18.00
C LYS A 217 -5.46 -4.34 -17.15
N SER A 218 -4.51 -4.41 -16.21
CA SER A 218 -3.66 -3.41 -15.50
C SER A 218 -4.17 -2.20 -14.69
N SER A 219 -3.45 -1.93 -13.58
CA SER A 219 -3.25 -0.58 -13.04
C SER A 219 -1.80 -0.22 -12.58
N GLY A 220 -0.88 -1.18 -12.41
CA GLY A 220 0.57 -0.93 -12.19
C GLY A 220 1.50 -1.89 -12.98
N TRP A 221 2.82 -1.61 -13.02
CA TRP A 221 3.77 -2.43 -13.80
C TRP A 221 3.87 -3.91 -13.37
N PRO A 222 3.70 -4.30 -12.07
CA PRO A 222 3.71 -5.71 -11.71
C PRO A 222 2.49 -6.47 -12.27
N ASP A 223 1.33 -5.82 -12.36
CA ASP A 223 0.13 -6.42 -12.96
C ASP A 223 0.32 -6.62 -14.47
N LEU A 224 0.94 -5.64 -15.12
CA LEU A 224 1.30 -5.69 -16.55
C LEU A 224 2.34 -6.77 -16.82
N LEU A 225 3.35 -6.90 -15.95
CA LEU A 225 4.33 -7.97 -16.01
C LEU A 225 3.66 -9.34 -15.83
N LEU A 226 2.81 -9.50 -14.82
CA LEU A 226 2.08 -10.74 -14.58
C LEU A 226 1.25 -11.12 -15.82
N ALA A 227 0.51 -10.17 -16.39
CA ALA A 227 -0.27 -10.40 -17.61
C ALA A 227 0.60 -10.84 -18.81
N ARG A 228 1.85 -10.37 -18.87
CA ARG A 228 2.83 -10.81 -19.87
C ARG A 228 3.41 -12.19 -19.55
N MET A 229 3.78 -12.46 -18.30
CA MET A 229 4.28 -13.76 -17.82
C MET A 229 3.27 -14.89 -18.06
N GLN A 230 1.98 -14.62 -17.85
CA GLN A 230 0.90 -15.58 -18.07
C GLN A 230 0.73 -15.99 -19.55
N LYS A 231 1.28 -15.22 -20.50
CA LYS A 231 1.28 -15.53 -21.93
C LYS A 231 2.55 -16.24 -22.40
N HIS A 232 3.49 -16.51 -21.50
CA HIS A 232 4.78 -17.09 -21.80
C HIS A 232 4.95 -18.37 -20.98
N GLU A 233 4.96 -19.52 -21.65
CA GLU A 233 4.90 -20.86 -21.03
C GLU A 233 5.90 -21.07 -19.86
N PRO A 234 7.19 -20.71 -19.97
CA PRO A 234 8.13 -20.85 -18.85
C PRO A 234 7.76 -20.08 -17.58
N THR A 235 6.94 -19.05 -17.69
CA THR A 235 6.58 -18.14 -16.59
C THR A 235 5.10 -18.17 -16.21
N SER A 236 4.28 -18.95 -16.92
CA SER A 236 2.83 -18.98 -16.75
C SER A 236 2.39 -19.56 -15.40
N ASN A 237 3.25 -20.37 -14.79
CA ASN A 237 3.04 -20.99 -13.48
C ASN A 237 3.62 -20.19 -12.30
N ILE A 238 4.19 -19.00 -12.56
CA ILE A 238 4.79 -18.15 -11.51
C ILE A 238 3.77 -17.13 -11.01
N ALA A 239 3.60 -17.08 -9.69
CA ALA A 239 2.81 -16.04 -9.02
C ALA A 239 3.66 -14.78 -8.74
N VAL A 240 3.08 -13.60 -8.96
CA VAL A 240 3.68 -12.30 -8.61
C VAL A 240 2.93 -11.72 -7.41
N LEU A 241 3.64 -11.49 -6.31
CA LEU A 241 3.12 -10.85 -5.11
C LEU A 241 3.67 -9.42 -5.03
N ASN A 242 2.78 -8.42 -5.02
CA ASN A 242 3.18 -7.03 -4.83
C ASN A 242 3.07 -6.65 -3.34
N GLN A 243 4.23 -6.43 -2.71
CA GLN A 243 4.35 -5.95 -1.32
C GLN A 243 4.81 -4.48 -1.24
N ALA A 244 4.68 -3.73 -2.33
CA ALA A 244 4.98 -2.30 -2.36
C ALA A 244 4.05 -1.52 -1.44
N ALA A 245 4.62 -0.58 -0.69
CA ALA A 245 3.86 0.45 0.00
C ALA A 245 4.44 1.82 -0.37
N GLY A 246 3.56 2.76 -0.69
CA GLY A 246 3.96 4.11 -1.04
C GLY A 246 4.67 4.80 0.13
N GLY A 247 5.81 5.44 -0.13
CA GLY A 247 6.61 6.11 0.91
C GLY A 247 7.49 5.19 1.76
N ASN A 248 7.65 3.91 1.38
CA ASN A 248 8.63 3.01 1.98
C ASN A 248 10.06 3.60 1.91
N ARG A 249 10.83 3.40 2.99
CA ARG A 249 12.23 3.81 3.11
C ARG A 249 13.09 2.65 3.60
N ILE A 250 14.36 2.61 3.19
CA ILE A 250 15.27 1.50 3.51
C ILE A 250 15.93 1.67 4.90
N LEU A 251 16.40 2.88 5.24
CA LEU A 251 17.25 3.11 6.41
C LEU A 251 16.60 3.82 7.59
N GLN A 252 15.53 4.55 7.31
CA GLN A 252 14.84 5.37 8.29
C GLN A 252 13.37 5.10 8.12
N ASP A 253 12.63 5.14 9.22
CA ASP A 253 11.19 5.05 9.12
C ASP A 253 10.68 6.19 8.23
N GLY A 254 9.70 5.86 7.40
CA GLY A 254 9.09 6.77 6.45
C GLY A 254 7.63 6.93 6.78
N LEU A 255 6.78 6.72 5.78
CA LEU A 255 5.45 6.25 6.05
C LEU A 255 5.56 4.76 6.43
N GLY A 256 6.21 4.40 7.54
CA GLY A 256 6.26 3.01 8.02
C GLY A 256 7.63 2.57 8.47
N PRO A 257 7.72 1.41 9.17
CA PRO A 257 9.00 0.84 9.57
C PRO A 257 9.88 0.64 8.33
N ASN A 258 11.12 1.07 8.43
CA ASN A 258 12.08 0.92 7.35
C ASN A 258 12.28 -0.54 6.94
N VAL A 259 12.77 -0.77 5.71
CA VAL A 259 12.93 -2.14 5.17
C VAL A 259 13.87 -2.98 6.05
N ILE A 260 14.89 -2.39 6.67
CA ILE A 260 15.81 -3.10 7.58
C ILE A 260 15.13 -3.49 8.89
N SER A 261 14.31 -2.62 9.49
CA SER A 261 13.58 -2.95 10.72
C SER A 261 12.53 -4.05 10.52
N ARG A 262 12.01 -4.21 9.30
CA ARG A 262 11.16 -5.34 8.90
C ARG A 262 11.91 -6.67 8.75
N LEU A 263 13.24 -6.64 8.76
CA LEU A 263 14.12 -7.80 8.66
C LEU A 263 14.93 -8.04 9.97
N ASP A 264 14.60 -7.35 11.07
CA ASP A 264 15.18 -7.32 12.45
C ASP A 264 16.25 -6.26 12.82
N ARG A 265 16.18 -5.93 14.13
CA ARG A 265 16.49 -4.70 14.90
C ARG A 265 17.96 -4.28 15.04
N ASP A 266 18.12 -2.96 15.19
CA ASP A 266 19.30 -2.15 15.51
C ASP A 266 20.36 -2.06 14.42
N VAL A 267 20.36 -0.97 13.64
CA VAL A 267 21.51 -0.07 13.47
C VAL A 267 20.97 1.30 12.96
N LEU A 268 21.52 2.41 13.46
CA LEU A 268 21.85 3.66 12.72
C LEU A 268 21.26 4.97 13.31
N ALA A 269 21.98 5.54 14.28
CA ALA A 269 22.02 6.98 14.51
C ALA A 269 23.17 7.64 13.70
N GLN A 270 23.08 8.97 13.48
CA GLN A 270 24.08 9.91 12.91
C GLN A 270 24.06 10.24 11.40
N SER A 271 24.43 11.49 11.11
CA SER A 271 23.94 12.39 10.05
C SER A 271 24.89 12.59 8.84
N GLY A 272 24.29 13.04 7.73
CA GLY A 272 24.94 13.86 6.69
C GLY A 272 25.73 13.12 5.61
N ALA A 273 26.86 12.51 5.94
CA ALA A 273 27.82 11.97 4.98
C ALA A 273 27.84 10.43 4.88
N GLU A 274 26.86 9.75 5.47
CA GLU A 274 26.83 8.27 5.54
C GLU A 274 25.55 7.67 4.92
N ILE A 275 24.64 8.44 4.32
CA ILE A 275 23.37 7.90 3.80
C ILE A 275 23.57 6.92 2.63
N GLU A 276 24.49 7.24 1.71
CA GLU A 276 24.84 6.38 0.57
C GLU A 276 25.42 5.05 1.05
N LYS A 277 26.46 5.12 1.90
CA LYS A 277 27.11 3.94 2.48
C LYS A 277 26.14 3.09 3.29
N LYS A 278 25.26 3.72 4.06
CA LYS A 278 24.20 3.04 4.80
C LYS A 278 23.25 2.33 3.83
N LEU A 279 22.84 2.97 2.73
CA LEU A 279 21.95 2.37 1.73
C LEU A 279 22.61 1.17 1.06
N VAL A 280 23.89 1.30 0.70
CA VAL A 280 24.71 0.22 0.16
C VAL A 280 24.78 -0.96 1.14
N ALA A 281 25.17 -0.71 2.39
CA ALA A 281 25.24 -1.74 3.42
C ALA A 281 23.86 -2.41 3.67
N ALA A 282 22.77 -1.63 3.62
CA ALA A 282 21.43 -2.18 3.73
C ALA A 282 21.05 -3.07 2.55
N TYR A 283 21.38 -2.68 1.31
CA TYR A 283 21.18 -3.54 0.14
C TYR A 283 21.99 -4.85 0.26
N GLU A 284 23.24 -4.77 0.69
CA GLU A 284 24.09 -5.95 0.92
C GLU A 284 23.53 -6.87 2.01
N GLN A 285 23.00 -6.29 3.10
CA GLN A 285 22.36 -7.05 4.16
C GLN A 285 21.07 -7.73 3.69
N ILE A 286 20.24 -7.02 2.90
CA ILE A 286 19.04 -7.60 2.28
C ILE A 286 19.43 -8.76 1.37
N ALA A 287 20.39 -8.56 0.47
CA ALA A 287 20.87 -9.59 -0.44
C ALA A 287 21.39 -10.82 0.30
N THR A 288 22.25 -10.61 1.30
CA THR A 288 22.78 -11.70 2.14
C THR A 288 21.66 -12.53 2.76
N ARG A 289 20.62 -11.89 3.29
CA ARG A 289 19.49 -12.59 3.93
C ARG A 289 18.61 -13.33 2.92
N VAL A 290 18.34 -12.72 1.77
CA VAL A 290 17.52 -13.32 0.71
C VAL A 290 18.26 -14.51 0.08
N HIS A 291 19.56 -14.38 -0.18
CA HIS A 291 20.42 -15.45 -0.69
C HIS A 291 20.60 -16.58 0.32
N ALA A 292 20.66 -16.29 1.62
CA ALA A 292 20.68 -17.34 2.66
C ALA A 292 19.43 -18.23 2.64
N LEU A 293 18.32 -17.75 2.10
CA LEU A 293 17.09 -18.52 1.88
C LEU A 293 17.03 -19.20 0.49
N GLY A 294 18.08 -19.06 -0.33
CA GLY A 294 18.13 -19.61 -1.68
C GLY A 294 17.19 -18.92 -2.67
N ILE A 295 16.77 -17.69 -2.38
CA ILE A 295 15.85 -16.92 -3.23
C ILE A 295 16.68 -15.99 -4.14
N PRO A 296 16.44 -15.95 -5.46
CA PRO A 296 17.04 -14.95 -6.35
C PRO A 296 16.56 -13.54 -6.01
N LEU A 297 17.47 -12.57 -6.02
CA LEU A 297 17.20 -11.16 -5.75
C LEU A 297 17.54 -10.30 -6.97
N PHE A 298 16.53 -9.61 -7.50
CA PHE A 298 16.70 -8.67 -8.62
C PHE A 298 16.70 -7.22 -8.12
N GLY A 299 17.68 -6.43 -8.56
CA GLY A 299 17.82 -5.02 -8.20
C GLY A 299 17.27 -4.10 -9.29
N ALA A 300 16.32 -3.23 -8.97
CA ALA A 300 15.83 -2.21 -9.91
C ALA A 300 16.47 -0.85 -9.62
N THR A 301 16.94 -0.15 -10.66
CA THR A 301 17.47 1.22 -10.49
C THR A 301 16.35 2.20 -10.10
N ILE A 302 16.69 3.17 -9.26
CA ILE A 302 15.78 4.23 -8.81
C ILE A 302 15.49 5.16 -9.99
N THR A 303 14.22 5.30 -10.33
CA THR A 303 13.74 6.12 -11.45
C THR A 303 14.02 7.61 -11.22
N PRO A 304 14.09 8.43 -12.28
CA PRO A 304 14.26 9.87 -12.17
C PRO A 304 13.15 10.52 -11.33
N PHE A 305 13.50 11.56 -10.58
CA PHE A 305 12.56 12.33 -9.76
C PHE A 305 12.87 13.84 -9.73
N GLY A 306 13.59 14.33 -10.74
CA GLY A 306 13.92 15.73 -10.94
C GLY A 306 12.73 16.50 -11.52
N SER A 307 12.57 17.76 -11.14
CA SER A 307 11.56 18.65 -11.71
C SER A 307 12.12 19.51 -12.83
N SER A 308 11.30 19.76 -13.84
CA SER A 308 11.62 20.77 -14.85
C SER A 308 11.60 22.17 -14.25
N ALA A 309 12.61 22.99 -14.62
CA ALA A 309 12.66 24.41 -14.27
C ALA A 309 11.49 25.22 -14.85
N SER A 310 10.81 24.69 -15.87
CA SER A 310 9.62 25.28 -16.49
C SER A 310 8.29 24.74 -15.92
N SER A 311 8.33 23.86 -14.92
CA SER A 311 7.11 23.32 -14.30
C SER A 311 6.59 24.24 -13.19
N ASP A 312 5.28 24.42 -13.14
CA ASP A 312 4.59 25.09 -12.03
C ASP A 312 4.58 24.25 -10.73
N TYR A 313 5.06 23.00 -10.79
CA TYR A 313 5.16 22.08 -9.66
C TYR A 313 6.60 21.62 -9.46
N VAL A 314 7.15 21.89 -8.27
CA VAL A 314 8.46 21.40 -7.85
C VAL A 314 8.26 20.18 -6.95
N GLN A 315 8.80 19.05 -7.37
CA GLN A 315 8.74 17.77 -6.67
C GLN A 315 9.59 17.85 -5.39
N PRO A 316 9.03 17.61 -4.19
CA PRO A 316 9.76 17.68 -2.92
C PRO A 316 11.07 16.88 -2.84
N TYR A 317 11.25 15.85 -3.66
CA TYR A 317 12.45 15.02 -3.68
C TYR A 317 13.52 15.46 -4.69
N SER A 318 13.27 16.49 -5.51
CA SER A 318 14.11 16.85 -6.66
C SER A 318 15.36 17.68 -6.32
N SER A 319 15.86 17.61 -5.08
CA SER A 319 17.04 18.41 -4.70
C SER A 319 18.30 17.89 -5.44
N PRO A 320 19.26 18.78 -5.79
CA PRO A 320 20.51 18.37 -6.44
C PRO A 320 21.28 17.30 -5.65
N GLU A 321 21.25 17.37 -4.32
CA GLU A 321 21.91 16.41 -3.42
C GLU A 321 21.26 15.01 -3.50
N ARG A 322 19.93 14.97 -3.61
CA ARG A 322 19.19 13.71 -3.78
C ARG A 322 19.43 13.10 -5.15
N GLU A 323 19.54 13.91 -6.20
CA GLU A 323 19.88 13.40 -7.54
C GLU A 323 21.30 12.82 -7.55
N LYS A 324 22.28 13.50 -6.92
CA LYS A 324 23.63 12.94 -6.76
C LYS A 324 23.61 11.60 -6.05
N THR A 325 22.85 11.50 -4.95
CA THR A 325 22.68 10.26 -4.20
C THR A 325 22.03 9.16 -5.06
N ARG A 326 20.99 9.50 -5.82
CA ARG A 326 20.32 8.56 -6.75
C ARG A 326 21.28 7.98 -7.77
N GLN A 327 22.10 8.82 -8.40
CA GLN A 327 23.10 8.38 -9.37
C GLN A 327 24.13 7.43 -8.76
N GLN A 328 24.59 7.73 -7.54
CA GLN A 328 25.54 6.88 -6.82
C GLN A 328 24.94 5.52 -6.46
N ILE A 329 23.71 5.50 -5.92
CA ILE A 329 23.01 4.25 -5.61
C ILE A 329 22.69 3.46 -6.87
N ASN A 330 22.28 4.11 -7.96
CA ASN A 330 22.05 3.43 -9.23
C ASN A 330 23.33 2.86 -9.82
N LYS A 331 24.48 3.53 -9.63
CA LYS A 331 25.79 2.99 -10.00
C LYS A 331 26.10 1.72 -9.20
N PHE A 332 25.87 1.74 -7.88
CA PHE A 332 26.03 0.56 -7.04
C PHE A 332 25.10 -0.58 -7.49
N ILE A 333 23.81 -0.32 -7.72
CA ILE A 333 22.85 -1.33 -8.17
C ILE A 333 23.32 -1.99 -9.47
N ARG A 334 23.84 -1.21 -10.42
CA ARG A 334 24.31 -1.70 -11.72
C ARG A 334 25.62 -2.50 -11.65
N GLN A 335 26.52 -2.18 -10.72
CA GLN A 335 27.93 -2.60 -10.80
C GLN A 335 28.40 -3.48 -9.65
N SER A 336 27.65 -3.55 -8.55
CA SER A 336 28.10 -4.22 -7.32
C SER A 336 28.21 -5.74 -7.43
N GLY A 337 27.41 -6.36 -8.29
CA GLY A 337 27.26 -7.83 -8.33
C GLY A 337 26.45 -8.40 -7.16
N VAL A 338 25.82 -7.54 -6.34
CA VAL A 338 25.01 -7.94 -5.17
C VAL A 338 23.68 -8.58 -5.59
N PHE A 339 23.17 -8.21 -6.76
CA PHE A 339 21.89 -8.71 -7.29
C PHE A 339 22.13 -9.76 -8.38
N ASP A 340 21.29 -10.79 -8.42
CA ASP A 340 21.37 -11.85 -9.44
C ASP A 340 20.99 -11.33 -10.85
N ALA A 341 20.18 -10.27 -10.89
CA ALA A 341 19.89 -9.51 -12.10
C ALA A 341 19.61 -8.05 -11.79
N VAL A 342 19.88 -7.17 -12.75
CA VAL A 342 19.61 -5.73 -12.64
C VAL A 342 18.57 -5.29 -13.67
N LEU A 343 17.53 -4.62 -13.19
CA LEU A 343 16.48 -4.01 -13.99
C LEU A 343 16.72 -2.51 -14.07
N ASP A 344 17.28 -2.02 -15.17
CA ASP A 344 17.64 -0.60 -15.32
C ASP A 344 16.43 0.30 -15.66
N PHE A 345 15.48 0.41 -14.73
CA PHE A 345 14.27 1.23 -14.84
C PHE A 345 14.55 2.72 -15.01
N ASP A 346 15.63 3.25 -14.41
CA ASP A 346 16.13 4.59 -14.70
C ASP A 346 16.31 4.82 -16.20
N ARG A 347 17.04 3.91 -16.86
CA ARG A 347 17.30 4.03 -18.31
C ARG A 347 16.01 3.93 -19.14
N VAL A 348 15.04 3.15 -18.70
CA VAL A 348 13.75 2.98 -19.40
C VAL A 348 12.94 4.27 -19.36
N LEU A 349 12.91 4.95 -18.22
CA LEU A 349 11.97 6.05 -18.00
C LEU A 349 12.57 7.44 -18.16
N ARG A 350 13.90 7.61 -18.08
CA ARG A 350 14.54 8.92 -18.10
C ARG A 350 14.39 9.64 -19.44
N ASP A 351 14.27 10.95 -19.35
CA ASP A 351 14.42 11.81 -20.52
C ASP A 351 15.89 11.73 -21.01
N PRO A 352 16.15 11.40 -22.28
CA PRO A 352 17.51 11.29 -22.80
C PRO A 352 18.25 12.63 -22.87
N GLN A 353 17.52 13.76 -22.93
CA GLN A 353 18.08 15.10 -22.92
C GLN A 353 18.29 15.62 -21.49
N VAL A 354 17.42 15.22 -20.56
CA VAL A 354 17.52 15.61 -19.14
C VAL A 354 17.38 14.39 -18.22
N PRO A 355 18.45 13.58 -18.03
CA PRO A 355 18.38 12.28 -17.35
C PRO A 355 17.93 12.28 -15.88
N SER A 356 17.85 13.46 -15.25
CA SER A 356 17.29 13.62 -13.91
C SER A 356 15.76 13.64 -13.90
N GLN A 357 15.11 13.75 -15.06
CA GLN A 357 13.65 13.84 -15.22
C GLN A 357 13.10 12.59 -15.91
N LEU A 358 11.81 12.32 -15.67
CA LEU A 358 11.06 11.35 -16.46
C LEU A 358 10.85 11.90 -17.86
N LEU A 359 10.93 11.04 -18.88
CA LEU A 359 10.53 11.39 -20.23
C LEU A 359 9.06 11.80 -20.22
N LYS A 360 8.71 12.90 -20.88
CA LYS A 360 7.37 13.52 -20.79
C LYS A 360 6.19 12.54 -20.95
N GLN A 361 6.29 11.55 -21.84
CA GLN A 361 5.22 10.56 -22.05
C GLN A 361 5.02 9.61 -20.86
N TYR A 362 6.05 9.46 -20.02
CA TYR A 362 6.09 8.62 -18.84
C TYR A 362 5.84 9.39 -17.55
N ASP A 363 5.71 10.71 -17.59
CA ASP A 363 5.40 11.54 -16.42
C ASP A 363 3.90 11.85 -16.38
N ILE A 364 3.27 11.70 -15.20
CA ILE A 364 1.89 12.14 -14.97
C ILE A 364 1.78 13.64 -14.64
N GLY A 365 2.91 14.33 -14.51
CA GLY A 365 3.03 15.74 -14.20
C GLY A 365 3.46 16.02 -12.76
N ASP A 366 3.72 14.98 -11.97
CA ASP A 366 4.27 15.12 -10.61
C ASP A 366 5.78 14.87 -10.54
N HIS A 367 6.42 14.57 -11.67
CA HIS A 367 7.85 14.33 -11.80
C HIS A 367 8.38 13.17 -10.94
N LEU A 368 7.52 12.25 -10.50
CA LEU A 368 7.93 11.13 -9.64
C LEU A 368 7.30 9.80 -10.08
N HIS A 369 6.02 9.80 -10.42
CA HIS A 369 5.29 8.57 -10.72
C HIS A 369 5.18 8.34 -12.24
N PRO A 370 5.45 7.10 -12.70
CA PRO A 370 5.22 6.75 -14.09
C PRO A 370 3.75 6.91 -14.48
N SER A 371 3.51 7.33 -15.72
CA SER A 371 2.20 7.24 -16.38
C SER A 371 1.85 5.79 -16.69
N VAL A 372 0.64 5.53 -17.20
CA VAL A 372 0.27 4.20 -17.73
C VAL A 372 1.27 3.73 -18.79
N ALA A 373 1.71 4.62 -19.67
CA ALA A 373 2.72 4.31 -20.68
C ALA A 373 4.09 4.00 -20.05
N GLY A 374 4.44 4.68 -18.96
CA GLY A 374 5.66 4.40 -18.20
C GLY A 374 5.62 3.03 -17.52
N TYR A 375 4.51 2.68 -16.86
CA TYR A 375 4.34 1.36 -16.27
C TYR A 375 4.34 0.23 -17.30
N GLN A 376 3.74 0.46 -18.48
CA GLN A 376 3.83 -0.48 -19.59
C GLN A 376 5.28 -0.65 -20.08
N ALA A 377 6.03 0.45 -20.22
CA ALA A 377 7.43 0.39 -20.62
C ALA A 377 8.30 -0.41 -19.63
N LEU A 378 8.06 -0.27 -18.32
CA LEU A 378 8.73 -1.08 -17.30
C LEU A 378 8.38 -2.58 -17.43
N ALA A 379 7.09 -2.88 -17.61
CA ALA A 379 6.61 -4.24 -17.74
C ALA A 379 7.14 -4.93 -19.02
N ASP A 380 7.23 -4.20 -20.13
CA ASP A 380 7.78 -4.69 -21.41
C ASP A 380 9.30 -4.88 -21.33
N TYR A 381 9.99 -4.01 -20.59
CA TYR A 381 11.43 -4.09 -20.41
C TYR A 381 11.87 -5.30 -19.57
N PHE A 382 11.04 -5.76 -18.62
CA PHE A 382 11.41 -6.85 -17.72
C PHE A 382 11.75 -8.14 -18.50
N PRO A 383 12.95 -8.74 -18.35
CA PRO A 383 13.29 -9.94 -19.11
C PRO A 383 12.68 -11.20 -18.47
N LEU A 384 11.79 -11.90 -19.19
CA LEU A 384 11.17 -13.13 -18.68
C LEU A 384 12.14 -14.31 -18.59
N GLY A 385 13.22 -14.31 -19.39
CA GLY A 385 14.26 -15.34 -19.34
C GLY A 385 15.06 -15.37 -18.03
N LEU A 386 14.82 -14.43 -17.10
CA LEU A 386 15.35 -14.52 -15.73
C LEU A 386 14.74 -15.69 -14.92
N PHE A 387 13.66 -16.29 -15.41
CA PHE A 387 12.94 -17.37 -14.73
C PHE A 387 13.15 -18.74 -15.39
N GLU A 388 14.00 -18.83 -16.41
CA GLU A 388 14.25 -20.04 -17.20
C GLU A 388 15.37 -20.93 -16.65
#